data_AF-A0A1F5GEW0-F1
#
_entry.id   AF-A0A1F5GEW0-F1
#
_cell.length_a   1.000
_cell.length_b   1.000
_cell.length_c   1.000
_cell.angle_alpha   90.00
_cell.angle_beta   90.00
_cell.angle_gamma   90.00
#
_symmetry.space_group_name_H-M   'P 1'
#
loop_
_entity.id
_entity.type
_entity.pdbx_description
1 polymer ?
#
loop_
_entity_poly.entity_id
_entity_poly.type
_entity_poly.pdbx_seq_one_letter_code
_entity_poly.pdbx_strand_id
1 'polypeptide(L)'
;MKKIFGILAIFIVAILALVGVAYAGRVTSTNYKITTGDAASKGYATSTNYKLYSATGQPGPIGTATKSNYKLQAGSVRSFFSAGPDTDNDTIPDGLDNCPQDTNPDQLNTDGDGFGNVCDSDDDNDSMPDTYEQANACLNPLVANATANPDGDELINYAEMVVGTNPCTANPELALDSDSDGFKDGKERYMGTDQADACSDNSTDPAWPPDINNNKLVNIIDVLFFGGHMGAKIGESNYDKRYDFDANGTINIIDVLFFGPYMTKTCT
;
A
#
# COMPACT_ATOMS: atom_id res chain seq x y z
N MET A 1 -79.89 -38.98 -35.02
CA MET A 1 -80.52 -37.82 -35.69
C MET A 1 -79.43 -36.83 -36.08
N LYS A 2 -79.38 -36.42 -37.36
CA LYS A 2 -78.72 -35.22 -37.95
C LYS A 2 -77.19 -35.08 -37.75
N LYS A 3 -76.32 -35.46 -38.70
CA LYS A 3 -75.88 -34.72 -39.91
C LYS A 3 -75.37 -33.28 -39.67
N ILE A 4 -74.07 -33.09 -39.94
CA ILE A 4 -73.43 -32.03 -40.79
C ILE A 4 -73.77 -30.57 -40.48
N PHE A 5 -72.78 -29.80 -40.00
CA PHE A 5 -72.45 -28.38 -40.32
C PHE A 5 -71.12 -28.08 -39.62
N GLY A 6 -70.09 -27.46 -40.20
CA GLY A 6 -69.94 -26.74 -41.45
C GLY A 6 -68.76 -25.80 -41.28
N ILE A 7 -67.75 -26.00 -42.13
CA ILE A 7 -66.67 -25.06 -42.44
C ILE A 7 -67.28 -23.67 -42.72
N LEU A 8 -67.12 -22.69 -41.81
CA LEU A 8 -67.22 -21.24 -42.11
C LEU A 8 -66.89 -20.35 -40.89
N ALA A 9 -65.61 -20.10 -40.60
CA ALA A 9 -65.18 -18.90 -39.84
C ALA A 9 -63.67 -18.59 -40.03
N ILE A 10 -63.15 -18.92 -41.21
CA ILE A 10 -62.09 -18.11 -41.82
C ILE A 10 -62.84 -16.91 -42.38
N PHE A 11 -62.80 -15.74 -41.72
CA PHE A 11 -63.06 -14.39 -42.29
C PHE A 11 -63.32 -13.28 -41.24
N ILE A 12 -62.77 -13.37 -40.04
CA ILE A 12 -62.56 -12.17 -39.19
C ILE A 12 -61.13 -12.26 -38.64
N VAL A 13 -60.09 -12.05 -39.48
CA VAL A 13 -59.55 -10.71 -39.82
C VAL A 13 -59.22 -9.98 -38.52
N ALA A 14 -57.98 -10.10 -38.07
CA ALA A 14 -56.93 -9.15 -38.42
C ALA A 14 -57.15 -7.72 -37.87
N ILE A 15 -57.68 -7.60 -36.65
CA ILE A 15 -57.66 -6.36 -35.89
C ILE A 15 -57.37 -6.70 -34.42
N LEU A 16 -56.09 -6.84 -34.06
CA LEU A 16 -55.52 -6.60 -32.71
C LEU A 16 -54.01 -6.91 -32.69
N ALA A 17 -53.32 -6.56 -33.78
CA ALA A 17 -51.87 -6.46 -33.83
C ALA A 17 -51.45 -4.99 -33.90
N LEU A 18 -51.92 -4.16 -32.96
CA LEU A 18 -51.64 -2.72 -32.96
C LEU A 18 -51.72 -2.11 -31.54
N VAL A 19 -50.99 -2.64 -30.56
CA VAL A 19 -50.35 -1.80 -29.52
C VAL A 19 -49.16 -2.57 -28.94
N GLY A 20 -47.95 -2.12 -29.21
CA GLY A 20 -46.75 -2.64 -28.57
C GLY A 20 -46.60 -2.08 -27.16
N VAL A 21 -46.27 -2.95 -26.20
CA VAL A 21 -45.45 -2.60 -25.03
C VAL A 21 -44.60 -3.82 -24.70
N ALA A 22 -43.28 -3.64 -24.77
CA ALA A 22 -42.29 -4.60 -24.30
C ALA A 22 -42.14 -4.51 -22.78
N TYR A 23 -41.95 -5.63 -22.08
CA TYR A 23 -41.05 -5.68 -20.92
C TYR A 23 -40.45 -7.08 -20.76
N ALA A 24 -39.18 -7.04 -20.37
CA ALA A 24 -38.18 -8.10 -20.39
C ALA A 24 -38.52 -9.31 -19.50
N GLY A 25 -38.04 -10.49 -19.91
CA GLY A 25 -38.08 -11.66 -19.04
C GLY A 25 -37.67 -12.97 -19.69
N ARG A 26 -36.37 -13.27 -19.56
CA ARG A 26 -35.73 -14.60 -19.64
C ARG A 26 -35.68 -15.34 -20.98
N VAL A 27 -34.42 -15.55 -21.36
CA VAL A 27 -33.86 -16.39 -22.42
C VAL A 27 -34.52 -17.77 -22.47
N THR A 28 -35.12 -18.08 -23.61
CA THR A 28 -35.14 -19.44 -24.13
C THR A 28 -34.52 -19.38 -25.52
N SER A 29 -33.37 -20.06 -25.66
CA SER A 29 -32.63 -20.26 -26.90
C SER A 29 -33.57 -20.40 -28.11
N THR A 30 -33.64 -19.36 -28.94
CA THR A 30 -34.30 -19.44 -30.24
C THR A 30 -33.26 -19.91 -31.24
N ASN A 31 -33.42 -21.14 -31.74
CA ASN A 31 -32.52 -21.76 -32.70
C ASN A 31 -32.42 -20.92 -33.99
N TYR A 32 -31.28 -20.25 -34.20
CA TYR A 32 -30.97 -19.60 -35.48
C TYR A 32 -30.17 -20.56 -36.36
N LYS A 33 -30.60 -20.73 -37.62
CA LYS A 33 -29.93 -21.58 -38.61
C LYS A 33 -29.10 -20.70 -39.55
N ILE A 34 -27.81 -20.96 -39.63
CA ILE A 34 -26.90 -20.30 -40.58
C ILE A 34 -26.96 -21.07 -41.90
N THR A 35 -27.33 -20.39 -42.99
CA THR A 35 -27.23 -20.91 -44.35
C THR A 35 -26.11 -20.19 -45.07
N THR A 36 -24.96 -20.82 -45.22
CA THR A 36 -23.83 -20.32 -46.02
C THR A 36 -24.11 -20.62 -47.50
N GLY A 37 -24.32 -19.58 -48.29
CA GLY A 37 -24.16 -19.67 -49.75
C GLY A 37 -22.68 -19.74 -50.08
N ASP A 38 -22.33 -20.74 -50.87
CA ASP A 38 -21.04 -21.01 -51.49
C ASP A 38 -19.92 -21.62 -50.64
N ALA A 39 -19.46 -22.75 -51.16
CA ALA A 39 -18.35 -23.54 -50.70
C ALA A 39 -17.03 -22.77 -50.85
N ALA A 40 -16.45 -22.33 -49.74
CA ALA A 40 -15.05 -21.94 -49.71
C ALA A 40 -14.46 -22.22 -48.33
N SER A 41 -13.52 -23.18 -48.34
CA SER A 41 -12.37 -23.33 -47.44
C SER A 41 -12.62 -23.42 -45.91
N LYS A 42 -11.98 -24.45 -45.32
CA LYS A 42 -11.52 -24.48 -43.93
C LYS A 42 -10.48 -23.35 -43.69
N GLY A 43 -10.87 -22.09 -43.87
CA GLY A 43 -9.98 -20.95 -43.93
C GLY A 43 -10.54 -19.77 -43.14
N TYR A 44 -9.65 -19.11 -42.40
CA TYR A 44 -9.90 -17.90 -41.63
C TYR A 44 -10.35 -16.74 -42.53
N ALA A 45 -11.66 -16.57 -42.75
CA ALA A 45 -12.19 -15.59 -43.70
C ALA A 45 -12.01 -14.14 -43.22
N THR A 46 -11.40 -13.29 -44.08
CA THR A 46 -11.40 -11.79 -44.22
C THR A 46 -12.20 -10.90 -43.27
N SER A 47 -13.45 -11.29 -43.11
CA SER A 47 -14.62 -10.54 -42.69
C SER A 47 -15.74 -11.19 -43.47
N THR A 48 -16.90 -11.42 -42.87
CA THR A 48 -18.05 -11.92 -43.62
C THR A 48 -19.25 -11.16 -43.12
N ASN A 49 -19.88 -10.39 -44.02
CA ASN A 49 -21.19 -9.81 -43.77
C ASN A 49 -22.16 -10.99 -43.61
N TYR A 50 -22.61 -11.29 -42.40
CA TYR A 50 -23.61 -12.33 -42.18
C TYR A 50 -24.98 -11.68 -42.01
N LYS A 51 -25.99 -12.24 -42.67
CA LYS A 51 -27.39 -11.87 -42.45
C LYS A 51 -27.97 -12.82 -41.40
N LEU A 52 -28.41 -12.27 -40.28
CA LEU A 52 -29.22 -13.03 -39.31
C LEU A 52 -30.66 -13.08 -39.82
N TYR A 53 -31.17 -14.29 -40.05
CA TYR A 53 -32.55 -14.52 -40.43
C TYR A 53 -33.32 -15.05 -39.23
N SER A 54 -34.49 -14.47 -38.95
CA SER A 54 -35.45 -15.10 -38.04
C SER A 54 -35.86 -16.48 -38.56
N ALA A 55 -36.35 -17.36 -37.70
CA ALA A 55 -36.82 -18.70 -38.08
C ALA A 55 -37.95 -18.67 -39.15
N THR A 56 -38.58 -17.52 -39.38
CA THR A 56 -39.64 -17.28 -40.38
C THR A 56 -39.14 -16.61 -41.67
N GLY A 57 -37.83 -16.37 -41.81
CA GLY A 57 -37.20 -15.94 -43.07
C GLY A 57 -37.15 -14.43 -43.32
N GLN A 58 -37.52 -13.59 -42.35
CA GLN A 58 -37.40 -12.13 -42.49
C GLN A 58 -35.96 -11.65 -42.21
N PRO A 59 -35.39 -10.72 -43.00
CA PRO A 59 -34.04 -10.20 -42.76
C PRO A 59 -33.96 -9.36 -41.48
N GLY A 60 -33.04 -9.67 -40.58
CA GLY A 60 -32.68 -8.83 -39.43
C GLY A 60 -31.61 -7.77 -39.77
N PRO A 61 -31.23 -6.91 -38.79
CA PRO A 61 -30.20 -5.89 -38.99
C PRO A 61 -28.87 -6.48 -39.48
N ILE A 62 -28.19 -5.77 -40.36
CA ILE A 62 -26.83 -6.13 -40.80
C ILE A 62 -25.87 -5.79 -39.65
N GLY A 63 -25.30 -6.81 -39.02
CA GLY A 63 -24.20 -6.65 -38.07
C GLY A 63 -22.86 -6.75 -38.79
N THR A 64 -21.97 -5.79 -38.57
CA THR A 64 -20.57 -5.83 -39.00
C THR A 64 -19.74 -6.52 -37.91
N ALA A 65 -18.99 -7.57 -38.25
CA ALA A 65 -18.04 -8.19 -37.34
C ALA A 65 -16.62 -8.16 -37.92
N THR A 66 -15.73 -7.46 -37.24
CA THR A 66 -14.29 -7.41 -37.52
C THR A 66 -13.60 -8.62 -36.91
N LYS A 67 -13.53 -9.66 -37.74
CA LYS A 67 -12.56 -10.74 -37.89
C LYS A 67 -11.89 -11.50 -36.72
N SER A 68 -11.76 -10.99 -35.50
CA SER A 68 -10.74 -11.55 -34.60
C SER A 68 -11.23 -12.66 -33.65
N ASN A 69 -12.53 -12.76 -33.34
CA ASN A 69 -12.94 -13.41 -32.08
C ASN A 69 -13.95 -14.58 -32.18
N TYR A 70 -14.15 -15.19 -33.37
CA TYR A 70 -15.18 -16.23 -33.51
C TYR A 70 -14.79 -17.39 -34.44
N LYS A 71 -14.96 -18.64 -33.96
CA LYS A 71 -15.10 -19.83 -34.82
C LYS A 71 -16.56 -20.28 -34.82
N LEU A 72 -17.10 -20.47 -36.01
CA LEU A 72 -18.43 -21.04 -36.20
C LEU A 72 -18.33 -22.56 -36.12
N GLN A 73 -18.97 -23.15 -35.11
CA GLN A 73 -19.21 -24.59 -35.04
C GLN A 73 -20.71 -24.82 -35.11
N ALA A 74 -21.13 -25.91 -35.76
CA ALA A 74 -22.53 -26.17 -36.12
C ALA A 74 -23.49 -25.91 -34.94
N GLY A 75 -24.21 -24.79 -35.01
CA GLY A 75 -25.30 -24.45 -34.09
C GLY A 75 -24.95 -23.63 -32.84
N SER A 76 -23.72 -23.15 -32.64
CA SER A 76 -23.43 -22.26 -31.50
C SER A 76 -22.34 -21.23 -31.81
N VAL A 77 -22.61 -19.96 -31.51
CA VAL A 77 -21.56 -18.94 -31.36
C VAL A 77 -21.15 -18.98 -29.89
N ARG A 78 -19.91 -19.35 -29.61
CA ARG A 78 -19.29 -19.17 -28.29
C ARG A 78 -18.22 -18.10 -28.45
N SER A 79 -18.20 -17.13 -27.52
CA SER A 79 -17.06 -16.24 -27.36
C SER A 79 -15.89 -17.10 -26.91
N PHE A 80 -14.96 -17.37 -27.81
CA PHE A 80 -13.63 -17.84 -27.44
C PHE A 80 -12.74 -16.63 -27.63
N PHE A 81 -12.55 -15.87 -26.56
CA PHE A 81 -11.39 -14.99 -26.46
C PHE A 81 -10.19 -15.91 -26.70
N SER A 82 -9.52 -15.75 -27.85
CA SER A 82 -8.12 -16.13 -27.85
C SER A 82 -7.49 -15.10 -26.92
N ALA A 83 -7.33 -15.47 -25.65
CA ALA A 83 -6.29 -14.88 -24.83
C ALA A 83 -5.04 -14.81 -25.72
N GLY A 84 -4.29 -13.71 -25.63
CA GLY A 84 -2.93 -13.68 -26.18
C GLY A 84 -2.10 -14.83 -25.63
N PRO A 85 -0.81 -14.91 -25.99
CA PRO A 85 0.11 -15.74 -25.20
C PRO A 85 -0.03 -15.40 -23.70
N ASP A 86 0.13 -16.42 -22.88
CA ASP A 86 0.14 -16.40 -21.41
C ASP A 86 1.37 -17.23 -21.07
N THR A 87 2.49 -16.54 -20.83
CA THR A 87 3.82 -17.15 -20.80
C THR A 87 4.07 -17.89 -19.49
N ASP A 88 3.52 -17.39 -18.39
CA ASP A 88 3.69 -17.93 -17.04
C ASP A 88 2.50 -18.81 -16.59
N ASN A 89 1.41 -18.86 -17.35
CA ASN A 89 0.20 -19.66 -17.15
C ASN A 89 -0.61 -19.26 -15.91
N ASP A 90 -0.67 -17.97 -15.60
CA ASP A 90 -1.39 -17.43 -14.44
C ASP A 90 -2.88 -17.10 -14.72
N THR A 91 -3.33 -17.33 -15.97
CA THR A 91 -4.67 -17.07 -16.53
C THR A 91 -4.91 -15.65 -17.06
N ILE A 92 -3.92 -14.76 -16.96
CA ILE A 92 -3.92 -13.42 -17.54
C ILE A 92 -3.04 -13.43 -18.80
N PRO A 93 -3.52 -12.92 -19.96
CA PRO A 93 -2.69 -12.88 -21.16
C PRO A 93 -1.57 -11.84 -21.04
N ASP A 94 -0.37 -12.10 -21.57
CA ASP A 94 0.85 -11.27 -21.49
C ASP A 94 0.63 -9.77 -21.75
N GLY A 95 -0.32 -9.41 -22.64
CA GLY A 95 -0.61 -8.01 -22.98
C GLY A 95 -1.52 -7.27 -21.99
N LEU A 96 -2.05 -7.97 -20.99
CA LEU A 96 -2.87 -7.47 -19.89
C LEU A 96 -2.25 -7.78 -18.53
N ASP A 97 -1.08 -8.43 -18.53
CA ASP A 97 -0.39 -8.92 -17.35
C ASP A 97 0.69 -7.90 -16.92
N ASN A 98 0.67 -7.51 -15.65
CA ASN A 98 1.68 -6.62 -15.07
C ASN A 98 2.99 -7.35 -14.70
N CYS A 99 3.02 -8.69 -14.74
CA CYS A 99 4.21 -9.52 -14.64
C CYS A 99 4.20 -10.69 -15.64
N PRO A 100 4.35 -10.44 -16.96
CA PRO A 100 4.19 -11.46 -18.01
C PRO A 100 5.07 -12.71 -17.95
N GLN A 101 6.03 -12.78 -17.02
CA GLN A 101 6.95 -13.90 -16.87
C GLN A 101 6.83 -14.59 -15.50
N ASP A 102 6.08 -14.03 -14.56
CA ASP A 102 6.04 -14.44 -13.16
C ASP A 102 4.61 -14.51 -12.64
N THR A 103 4.16 -15.73 -12.33
CA THR A 103 2.76 -16.03 -11.98
C THR A 103 2.19 -15.15 -10.87
N ASN A 104 1.23 -14.28 -11.19
CA ASN A 104 0.55 -13.41 -10.24
C ASN A 104 -0.95 -13.16 -10.59
N PRO A 105 -1.83 -14.17 -10.42
CA PRO A 105 -3.23 -14.09 -10.86
C PRO A 105 -4.08 -12.99 -10.21
N ASP A 106 -3.63 -12.42 -9.09
CA ASP A 106 -4.29 -11.30 -8.40
C ASP A 106 -3.88 -9.93 -8.97
N GLN A 107 -2.83 -9.88 -9.81
CA GLN A 107 -2.31 -8.70 -10.48
C GLN A 107 -2.06 -7.56 -9.50
N LEU A 108 -1.62 -7.90 -8.28
CA LEU A 108 -1.30 -6.90 -7.27
C LEU A 108 -0.18 -6.00 -7.79
N ASN A 109 -0.42 -4.70 -7.70
CA ASN A 109 0.53 -3.63 -7.96
C ASN A 109 0.22 -2.55 -6.91
N THR A 110 1.14 -2.34 -5.96
CA THR A 110 0.94 -1.44 -4.81
C THR A 110 1.11 0.04 -5.18
N ASP A 111 2.01 0.37 -6.10
CA ASP A 111 2.43 1.75 -6.40
C ASP A 111 1.82 2.37 -7.67
N GLY A 112 1.25 1.54 -8.53
CA GLY A 112 0.62 1.84 -9.81
C GLY A 112 1.59 2.05 -10.98
N ASP A 113 2.84 1.61 -10.92
CA ASP A 113 3.88 1.97 -11.89
C ASP A 113 3.86 1.15 -13.22
N GLY A 114 3.11 0.05 -13.23
CA GLY A 114 2.96 -0.87 -14.36
C GLY A 114 3.59 -2.25 -14.16
N PHE A 115 4.44 -2.44 -13.15
CA PHE A 115 4.98 -3.73 -12.74
C PHE A 115 4.18 -4.30 -11.57
N GLY A 116 3.86 -5.59 -11.59
CA GLY A 116 3.20 -6.21 -10.43
C GLY A 116 4.20 -6.48 -9.31
N ASN A 117 3.72 -6.57 -8.07
CA ASN A 117 4.57 -6.81 -6.89
C ASN A 117 5.49 -8.04 -7.00
N VAL A 118 5.11 -9.02 -7.83
CA VAL A 118 5.90 -10.24 -8.01
C VAL A 118 7.15 -10.01 -8.88
N CYS A 119 7.13 -9.00 -9.75
CA CYS A 119 8.21 -8.68 -10.68
C CYS A 119 8.78 -7.26 -10.51
N ASP A 120 8.28 -6.51 -9.53
CA ASP A 120 8.88 -5.27 -9.07
C ASP A 120 9.97 -5.55 -8.03
N SER A 121 10.92 -4.63 -7.89
CA SER A 121 11.99 -4.65 -6.88
C SER A 121 11.80 -3.62 -5.77
N ASP A 122 10.83 -2.73 -5.91
CA ASP A 122 10.46 -1.65 -4.99
C ASP A 122 8.93 -1.46 -5.07
N ASP A 123 8.19 -2.37 -4.41
CA ASP A 123 6.73 -2.54 -4.52
C ASP A 123 5.93 -1.27 -4.18
N ASP A 124 6.48 -0.36 -3.38
CA ASP A 124 5.84 0.90 -2.96
C ASP A 124 6.50 2.18 -3.51
N ASN A 125 7.55 2.01 -4.31
CA ASN A 125 8.28 3.05 -5.03
C ASN A 125 8.81 4.18 -4.13
N ASP A 126 9.22 3.85 -2.90
CA ASP A 126 9.77 4.81 -1.93
C ASP A 126 11.30 4.96 -1.99
N SER A 127 11.93 4.34 -2.99
CA SER A 127 13.37 4.28 -3.21
C SER A 127 14.12 3.35 -2.26
N MET A 128 13.42 2.51 -1.51
CA MET A 128 14.01 1.42 -0.74
C MET A 128 13.65 0.08 -1.37
N PRO A 129 14.63 -0.76 -1.75
CA PRO A 129 14.31 -2.05 -2.38
C PRO A 129 13.63 -3.01 -1.40
N ASP A 130 12.68 -3.81 -1.91
CA ASP A 130 12.00 -4.90 -1.20
C ASP A 130 12.93 -5.79 -0.38
N THR A 131 14.09 -6.11 -0.96
CA THR A 131 15.09 -6.97 -0.31
C THR A 131 15.67 -6.35 0.97
N TYR A 132 15.78 -5.03 1.02
CA TYR A 132 16.23 -4.30 2.20
C TYR A 132 15.12 -4.25 3.25
N GLU A 133 13.89 -3.98 2.84
CA GLU A 133 12.76 -3.87 3.76
C GLU A 133 12.38 -5.24 4.36
N GLN A 134 12.36 -6.30 3.56
CA GLN A 134 12.14 -7.66 4.06
C GLN A 134 13.25 -8.12 5.03
N ALA A 135 14.46 -7.59 4.90
CA ALA A 135 15.56 -7.89 5.82
C ALA A 135 15.42 -7.17 7.17
N ASN A 136 14.60 -6.11 7.25
CA ASN A 136 14.44 -5.25 8.43
C ASN A 136 13.01 -5.36 8.98
N ALA A 137 12.85 -6.04 10.12
CA ALA A 137 11.54 -6.44 10.64
C ALA A 137 10.54 -5.30 10.96
N CYS A 138 11.01 -4.05 11.06
CA CYS A 138 10.19 -2.86 11.27
C CYS A 138 9.68 -2.21 9.97
N LEU A 139 10.18 -2.65 8.82
CA LEU A 139 9.82 -2.15 7.50
C LEU A 139 8.84 -3.11 6.80
N ASN A 140 8.24 -2.63 5.72
CA ASN A 140 7.26 -3.39 4.96
C ASN A 140 7.29 -2.90 3.50
N PRO A 141 7.66 -3.77 2.52
CA PRO A 141 7.75 -3.42 1.10
C PRO A 141 6.50 -2.81 0.46
N LEU A 142 5.36 -2.89 1.14
CA LEU A 142 4.08 -2.42 0.63
C LEU A 142 3.67 -1.04 1.18
N VAL A 143 4.54 -0.36 1.93
CA VAL A 143 4.20 0.85 2.67
C VAL A 143 5.31 1.88 2.52
N ALA A 144 5.12 2.82 1.60
CA ALA A 144 6.07 3.90 1.34
C ALA A 144 6.38 4.71 2.60
N ASN A 145 7.50 4.39 3.25
CA ASN A 145 7.89 4.89 4.57
C ASN A 145 9.39 5.22 4.66
N ALA A 146 10.07 5.38 3.53
CA ALA A 146 11.44 5.86 3.42
C ALA A 146 11.78 7.11 4.26
N THR A 147 10.77 7.95 4.53
CA THR A 147 10.88 9.17 5.35
C THR A 147 10.50 9.00 6.82
N ALA A 148 10.06 7.80 7.22
CA ALA A 148 9.78 7.47 8.61
C ALA A 148 11.07 7.20 9.39
N ASN A 149 10.94 7.28 10.70
CA ASN A 149 12.00 7.01 11.68
C ASN A 149 11.37 6.11 12.77
N PRO A 150 11.30 4.79 12.54
CA PRO A 150 10.61 3.85 13.42
C PRO A 150 11.28 3.69 14.78
N ASP A 151 12.60 3.82 14.86
CA ASP A 151 13.38 3.58 16.08
C ASP A 151 13.70 4.86 16.88
N GLY A 152 13.51 6.02 16.26
CA GLY A 152 13.61 7.32 16.91
C GLY A 152 15.02 7.84 17.08
N ASP A 153 16.01 7.37 16.31
CA ASP A 153 17.41 7.83 16.40
C ASP A 153 17.75 9.05 15.54
N GLU A 154 16.73 9.55 14.83
CA GLU A 154 16.73 10.78 14.03
C GLU A 154 17.35 10.63 12.64
N LEU A 155 17.71 9.41 12.26
CA LEU A 155 17.82 9.02 10.86
C LEU A 155 16.49 8.47 10.37
N ILE A 156 16.17 8.80 9.12
CA ILE A 156 15.02 8.19 8.43
C ILE A 156 15.47 6.91 7.72
N ASN A 157 14.55 5.99 7.49
CA ASN A 157 14.81 4.68 6.87
C ASN A 157 15.72 4.74 5.63
N TYR A 158 15.45 5.69 4.72
CA TYR A 158 16.28 5.85 3.53
C TYR A 158 17.71 6.32 3.86
N ALA A 159 17.86 7.24 4.81
CA ALA A 159 19.17 7.73 5.24
C ALA A 159 19.98 6.60 5.89
N GLU A 160 19.32 5.73 6.67
CA GLU A 160 19.96 4.59 7.29
C GLU A 160 20.41 3.54 6.29
N MET A 161 19.61 3.26 5.26
CA MET A 161 20.02 2.41 4.15
C MET A 161 21.28 2.95 3.46
N VAL A 162 21.35 4.27 3.24
CA VAL A 162 22.49 4.93 2.59
C VAL A 162 23.74 4.94 3.48
N VAL A 163 23.58 5.15 4.79
CA VAL A 163 24.69 5.22 5.76
C VAL A 163 25.11 3.83 6.25
N GLY A 164 24.26 2.81 6.07
CA GLY A 164 24.50 1.43 6.50
C GLY A 164 24.19 1.19 7.99
N THR A 165 23.25 1.93 8.56
CA THR A 165 22.71 1.72 9.91
C THR A 165 21.43 0.87 9.87
N ASN A 166 20.84 0.59 11.04
CA ASN A 166 19.72 -0.34 11.18
C ASN A 166 18.44 0.42 11.56
N PRO A 167 17.43 0.46 10.68
CA PRO A 167 16.22 1.27 10.87
C PRO A 167 15.24 0.76 11.92
N CYS A 168 15.55 -0.39 12.50
CA CYS A 168 14.78 -1.00 13.55
C CYS A 168 15.46 -0.90 14.91
N THR A 169 16.69 -0.37 14.98
CA THR A 169 17.45 -0.30 16.22
C THR A 169 18.20 1.01 16.31
N ALA A 170 17.70 1.88 17.17
CA ALA A 170 18.23 3.22 17.34
C ALA A 170 19.75 3.21 17.52
N ASN A 171 20.45 3.95 16.67
CA ASN A 171 21.88 4.12 16.77
C ASN A 171 22.21 5.19 17.82
N PRO A 172 22.72 4.80 19.00
CA PRO A 172 23.05 5.76 20.02
C PRO A 172 24.19 6.69 19.58
N GLU A 173 25.06 6.31 18.64
CA GLU A 173 26.19 7.13 18.18
C GLU A 173 25.80 8.22 17.17
N LEU A 174 24.64 8.11 16.52
CA LEU A 174 24.15 9.08 15.53
C LEU A 174 22.96 9.91 16.02
N ALA A 175 22.48 9.67 17.24
CA ALA A 175 21.55 10.57 17.90
C ALA A 175 22.09 12.00 17.87
N LEU A 176 21.26 12.92 17.39
CA LEU A 176 21.55 14.34 17.27
C LEU A 176 21.98 14.90 18.63
N ASP A 177 22.89 15.87 18.57
CA ASP A 177 23.34 16.72 19.65
C ASP A 177 23.21 18.14 19.07
N SER A 178 21.97 18.62 19.06
CA SER A 178 21.49 19.78 18.31
C SER A 178 22.24 21.06 18.67
N ASP A 179 22.71 21.16 19.92
CA ASP A 179 23.49 22.28 20.43
C ASP A 179 24.98 21.97 20.64
N SER A 180 25.39 20.71 20.44
CA SER A 180 26.77 20.23 20.53
C SER A 180 27.38 20.37 21.92
N ASP A 181 26.58 20.28 22.98
CA ASP A 181 27.01 20.38 24.38
C ASP A 181 27.54 19.05 24.97
N GLY A 182 27.43 17.97 24.19
CA GLY A 182 27.82 16.62 24.55
C GLY A 182 26.72 15.76 25.15
N PHE A 183 25.48 16.25 25.19
CA PHE A 183 24.26 15.49 25.48
C PHE A 183 23.45 15.33 24.20
N LYS A 184 22.96 14.11 23.97
CA LYS A 184 22.16 13.81 22.79
C LYS A 184 20.73 14.25 23.01
N ASP A 185 20.06 14.72 21.98
CA ASP A 185 18.68 15.24 22.01
C ASP A 185 17.71 14.27 22.70
N GLY A 186 17.88 12.96 22.48
CA GLY A 186 17.08 11.93 23.15
C GLY A 186 17.26 11.89 24.67
N LYS A 187 18.49 12.11 25.17
CA LYS A 187 18.79 12.19 26.60
C LYS A 187 18.19 13.45 27.21
N GLU A 188 18.29 14.55 26.48
CA GLU A 188 17.77 15.85 26.89
C GLU A 188 16.25 15.86 26.97
N ARG A 189 15.59 15.33 25.94
CA ARG A 189 14.15 15.08 25.91
C ARG A 189 13.66 14.20 27.05
N TYR A 190 14.46 13.20 27.45
CA TYR A 190 14.14 12.36 28.61
C TYR A 190 14.20 13.15 29.93
N MET A 191 15.24 13.97 30.10
CA MET A 191 15.50 14.77 31.30
C MET A 191 14.66 16.06 31.36
N GLY A 192 14.03 16.44 30.25
CA GLY A 192 13.27 17.68 30.11
C GLY A 192 14.15 18.91 29.95
N THR A 193 15.33 18.76 29.33
CA THR A 193 16.15 19.90 28.88
C THR A 193 15.82 20.31 27.45
N ASP A 194 16.20 21.55 27.09
CA ASP A 194 16.11 22.04 25.71
C ASP A 194 17.24 21.43 24.88
N GLN A 195 16.86 20.75 23.79
CA GLN A 195 17.79 20.03 22.91
C GLN A 195 18.64 20.99 22.05
N ALA A 196 18.16 22.22 21.85
CA ALA A 196 18.77 23.19 20.95
C ALA A 196 19.49 24.32 21.70
N ASP A 197 19.65 24.20 23.02
CA ASP A 197 20.27 25.21 23.85
C ASP A 197 21.31 24.62 24.80
N ALA A 198 22.59 24.80 24.45
CA ALA A 198 23.72 24.29 25.20
C ALA A 198 23.89 24.98 26.56
N CYS A 199 23.25 26.15 26.78
CA CYS A 199 23.51 26.93 27.97
C CYS A 199 22.37 27.84 28.41
N SER A 200 21.94 27.62 29.65
CA SER A 200 20.79 28.29 30.26
C SER A 200 20.84 29.81 30.17
N ASP A 201 19.82 30.47 29.65
CA ASP A 201 19.78 31.93 29.64
C ASP A 201 19.46 32.54 31.02
N ASN A 202 18.78 31.78 31.87
CA ASN A 202 18.29 32.24 33.18
C ASN A 202 17.92 31.06 34.10
N SER A 203 17.68 31.34 35.38
CA SER A 203 17.41 30.29 36.38
C SER A 203 16.20 29.38 36.10
N THR A 204 15.30 29.76 35.19
CA THR A 204 14.11 28.98 34.83
C THR A 204 14.25 28.21 33.52
N ASP A 205 15.45 28.21 32.94
CA ASP A 205 15.75 27.67 31.63
C ASP A 205 16.66 26.44 31.72
N PRO A 206 16.06 25.24 31.79
CA PRO A 206 16.80 23.98 31.84
C PRO A 206 17.41 23.63 30.47
N ALA A 207 18.62 24.12 30.23
CA ALA A 207 19.43 23.83 29.04
C ALA A 207 20.41 22.67 29.32
N TRP A 208 21.62 22.94 29.79
CA TRP A 208 22.63 21.90 29.99
C TRP A 208 22.29 20.86 31.08
N PRO A 209 22.24 19.54 30.79
CA PRO A 209 21.79 18.54 31.76
C PRO A 209 22.54 18.51 33.11
N PRO A 210 23.88 18.64 33.18
CA PRO A 210 24.62 18.64 34.45
C PRO A 210 24.47 19.91 35.29
N ASP A 211 23.99 21.01 34.72
CA ASP A 211 23.72 22.25 35.45
C ASP A 211 22.28 22.24 35.98
N ILE A 212 22.07 21.63 37.14
CA ILE A 212 20.74 21.40 37.70
C ILE A 212 20.09 22.71 38.18
N ASN A 213 20.89 23.69 38.56
CA ASN A 213 20.38 24.97 39.06
C ASN A 213 20.50 26.14 38.07
N ASN A 214 20.82 25.84 36.81
CA ASN A 214 20.77 26.79 35.70
C ASN A 214 21.64 28.04 35.94
N ASN A 215 22.85 27.85 36.50
CA ASN A 215 23.77 28.94 36.82
C ASN A 215 25.01 29.01 35.93
N LYS A 216 25.05 28.17 34.88
CA LYS A 216 26.13 27.99 33.91
C LYS A 216 27.40 27.34 34.45
N LEU A 217 27.41 26.81 35.68
CA LEU A 217 28.60 26.26 36.34
C LEU A 217 28.26 24.96 37.08
N VAL A 218 28.74 23.86 36.53
CA VAL A 218 28.60 22.53 37.15
C VAL A 218 29.58 22.40 38.31
N ASN A 219 29.06 22.27 39.52
CA ASN A 219 29.84 22.10 40.73
C ASN A 219 29.09 21.27 41.78
N ILE A 220 29.60 21.25 43.02
CA ILE A 220 28.99 20.43 44.09
C ILE A 220 27.58 20.89 44.44
N ILE A 221 27.24 22.15 44.20
CA ILE A 221 25.90 22.69 44.45
C ILE A 221 24.87 21.96 43.59
N ASP A 222 25.18 21.64 42.32
CA ASP A 222 24.29 20.88 41.42
C ASP A 222 24.02 19.48 41.95
N VAL A 223 25.07 18.83 42.47
CA VAL A 223 24.95 17.50 43.10
C VAL A 223 24.10 17.56 44.38
N LEU A 224 24.15 18.66 45.14
CA LEU A 224 23.36 18.78 46.38
C LEU A 224 21.84 18.80 46.11
N PHE A 225 21.40 19.16 44.90
CA PHE A 225 19.97 19.10 44.52
C PHE A 225 19.42 17.67 44.44
N PHE A 226 20.28 16.65 44.28
CA PHE A 226 19.85 15.25 44.32
C PHE A 226 19.25 14.85 45.67
N GLY A 227 19.56 15.55 46.77
CA GLY A 227 19.21 15.11 48.13
C GLY A 227 17.73 14.80 48.35
N GLY A 228 16.80 15.47 47.65
CA GLY A 228 15.36 15.20 47.71
C GLY A 228 14.89 14.02 46.84
N HIS A 229 15.72 13.59 45.90
CA HIS A 229 15.41 12.63 44.86
C HIS A 229 16.19 11.30 45.01
N MET A 230 17.24 11.27 45.83
CA MET A 230 18.05 10.07 46.06
C MET A 230 17.19 8.89 46.55
N GLY A 231 17.32 7.76 45.86
CA GLY A 231 16.59 6.51 46.11
C GLY A 231 15.21 6.45 45.46
N ALA A 232 14.74 7.53 44.83
CA ALA A 232 13.42 7.58 44.22
C ALA A 232 13.35 6.69 42.97
N LYS A 233 12.16 6.13 42.72
CA LYS A 233 11.88 5.26 41.57
C LYS A 233 10.71 5.79 40.76
N ILE A 234 10.65 5.42 39.48
CA ILE A 234 9.50 5.73 38.61
C ILE A 234 8.18 5.44 39.34
N GLY A 235 7.31 6.44 39.38
CA GLY A 235 5.99 6.39 40.03
C GLY A 235 5.95 6.96 41.45
N GLU A 236 7.10 7.26 42.06
CA GLU A 236 7.17 7.91 43.37
C GLU A 236 7.08 9.44 43.24
N SER A 237 6.51 10.11 44.25
CA SER A 237 6.26 11.56 44.20
C SER A 237 7.52 12.42 44.14
N ASN A 238 8.65 11.88 44.61
CA ASN A 238 9.95 12.52 44.59
C ASN A 238 10.83 12.01 43.44
N TYR A 239 10.28 11.23 42.51
CA TYR A 239 10.99 10.87 41.29
C TYR A 239 10.87 11.98 40.25
N ASP A 240 12.01 12.42 39.74
CA ASP A 240 12.10 13.40 38.66
C ASP A 240 13.17 12.93 37.67
N LYS A 241 12.78 12.77 36.40
CA LYS A 241 13.66 12.29 35.33
C LYS A 241 14.89 13.17 35.12
N ARG A 242 14.82 14.44 35.54
CA ARG A 242 15.97 15.37 35.51
C ARG A 242 17.17 14.88 36.32
N TYR A 243 16.96 13.96 37.26
CA TYR A 243 18.01 13.40 38.12
C TYR A 243 18.36 11.94 37.77
N ASP A 244 17.76 11.35 36.73
CA ASP A 244 18.01 9.97 36.28
C ASP A 244 18.91 9.98 35.02
N PHE A 245 20.23 10.03 35.25
CA PHE A 245 21.24 10.24 34.21
C PHE A 245 21.55 8.98 33.39
N ASP A 246 21.28 7.79 33.91
CA ASP A 246 21.36 6.56 33.10
C ASP A 246 20.00 6.08 32.57
N ALA A 247 18.91 6.80 32.89
CA ALA A 247 17.54 6.52 32.46
C ALA A 247 17.04 5.11 32.86
N ASN A 248 17.55 4.57 33.98
CA ASN A 248 17.19 3.24 34.45
C ASN A 248 15.91 3.22 35.31
N GLY A 249 15.32 4.40 35.58
CA GLY A 249 14.10 4.54 36.37
C GLY A 249 14.32 4.57 37.89
N THR A 250 15.57 4.67 38.35
CA THR A 250 15.94 4.76 39.76
C THR A 250 17.06 5.77 39.98
N ILE A 251 16.80 6.81 40.77
CA ILE A 251 17.77 7.86 41.06
C ILE A 251 18.66 7.41 42.22
N ASN A 252 19.95 7.22 41.97
CA ASN A 252 20.90 6.72 42.96
C ASN A 252 22.31 7.30 42.74
N ILE A 253 23.31 6.73 43.42
CA ILE A 253 24.68 7.24 43.36
C ILE A 253 25.28 7.13 41.95
N ILE A 254 24.83 6.18 41.14
CA ILE A 254 25.29 6.00 39.76
C ILE A 254 24.97 7.25 38.94
N ASP A 255 23.78 7.85 39.12
CA ASP A 255 23.40 9.10 38.43
C ASP A 255 24.31 10.27 38.80
N VAL A 256 24.68 10.37 40.08
CA VAL A 256 25.60 11.40 40.56
C VAL A 256 27.00 11.22 39.96
N LEU A 257 27.44 9.98 39.70
CA LEU A 257 28.75 9.72 39.11
C LEU A 257 28.89 10.25 37.68
N PHE A 258 27.79 10.50 36.96
CA PHE A 258 27.82 11.15 35.64
C PHE A 258 28.36 12.58 35.69
N PHE A 259 28.34 13.24 36.85
CA PHE A 259 28.87 14.61 36.99
C PHE A 259 30.39 14.65 36.92
N GLY A 260 31.09 13.54 37.18
CA GLY A 260 32.56 13.47 37.28
C GLY A 260 33.29 14.19 36.13
N PRO A 261 32.99 13.90 34.85
CA PRO A 261 33.60 14.57 33.70
C PRO A 261 33.20 16.05 33.51
N TYR A 262 32.17 16.53 34.20
CA TYR A 262 31.61 17.88 34.02
C TYR A 262 31.89 18.81 35.21
N MET A 263 32.33 18.28 36.35
CA MET A 263 32.71 19.11 37.50
C MET A 263 33.67 20.22 37.08
N THR A 264 33.36 21.45 37.51
CA THR A 264 34.08 22.71 37.24
C THR A 264 33.96 23.24 35.80
N LYS A 265 33.19 22.58 34.92
CA LYS A 265 32.92 23.12 33.59
C LYS A 265 31.81 24.18 33.62
N THR A 266 31.87 25.07 32.65
CA THR A 266 30.86 26.08 32.37
C THR A 266 30.38 25.94 30.93
N CYS A 267 29.08 26.06 30.70
CA CYS A 267 28.54 26.23 29.36
C CYS A 267 28.74 27.69 28.91
N THR A 268 28.79 27.93 27.60
CA THR A 268 29.03 29.26 27.02
C THR A 268 28.20 29.49 25.78
#